data_AF-A0A5J4WV70-F1
#
_entry.id   AF-A0A5J4WV70-F1
#
_cell.length_a   1.000
_cell.length_b   1.000
_cell.length_c   1.000
_cell.angle_alpha   90.00
_cell.angle_beta   90.00
_cell.angle_gamma   90.00
#
_symmetry.space_group_name_H-M   'P 1'
#
loop_
_entity.id
_entity.type
_entity.pdbx_description
1 polymer ?
#
loop_
_entity_poly.entity_id
_entity_poly.type
_entity_poly.pdbx_seq_one_letter_code
_entity_poly.pdbx_strand_id
1 'polypeptide(L)'
;MPFENFAMDLASEYNVEGGFLSLGEFIFLELLSEMELPQDVRQFLILNKKTFQLILHPRYAKIIQSIIIRKGIVRIEVIFENTGQWDRSIGVADASCSFAAGNGPSADGNQEKTVRYWENGELDHITEDIIRNQRYADGQRVAVEVDMTTVPRRATFFVDDIEQPNFVIDIPEAIRFWFERLIQQTAKGVEGSKALKWGKEWK
;
A
#
# COMPACT_ATOMS: atom_id res chain seq x y z
N MET A 1 38.87 3.63 -38.72
CA MET A 1 38.41 3.09 -37.42
C MET A 1 38.82 4.07 -36.34
N PRO A 2 37.84 4.54 -35.55
CA PRO A 2 38.01 4.54 -34.10
C PRO A 2 36.76 3.96 -33.44
N PHE A 3 36.86 2.73 -32.95
CA PHE A 3 35.89 2.11 -32.04
C PHE A 3 36.38 2.38 -30.62
N GLU A 4 36.06 3.55 -30.06
CA GLU A 4 36.23 3.77 -28.61
C GLU A 4 35.34 4.88 -28.03
N ASN A 5 34.61 5.65 -28.86
CA ASN A 5 33.78 6.77 -28.38
C ASN A 5 32.27 6.50 -28.30
N PHE A 6 31.79 5.28 -28.54
CA PHE A 6 30.33 5.00 -28.59
C PHE A 6 29.73 4.48 -27.29
N ALA A 7 30.55 4.10 -26.30
CA ALA A 7 30.07 3.57 -25.02
C ALA A 7 29.92 4.64 -23.92
N MET A 8 30.53 5.82 -24.08
CA MET A 8 30.54 6.87 -23.06
C MET A 8 29.45 7.93 -23.25
N ASP A 9 28.88 8.08 -24.45
CA ASP A 9 27.77 9.02 -24.72
C ASP A 9 26.38 8.44 -24.44
N LEU A 10 26.23 7.12 -24.28
CA LEU A 10 24.93 6.51 -23.97
C LEU A 10 24.61 6.48 -22.47
N ALA A 11 25.59 6.76 -21.61
CA ALA A 11 25.42 6.72 -20.16
C ALA A 11 24.94 8.06 -19.56
N SER A 12 25.09 9.18 -20.29
CA SER A 12 24.66 10.50 -19.82
C SER A 12 23.17 10.77 -20.05
N GLU A 13 22.52 10.09 -21.01
CA GLU A 13 21.08 10.30 -21.32
C GLU A 13 20.12 9.57 -20.37
N TYR A 14 20.62 8.67 -19.52
CA TYR A 14 19.82 7.95 -18.52
C TYR A 14 20.12 8.35 -17.07
N ASN A 15 20.97 9.37 -16.86
CA ASN A 15 21.25 9.89 -15.53
C ASN A 15 20.14 10.87 -15.12
N VAL A 16 19.17 10.37 -14.34
CA VAL A 16 18.32 11.22 -13.52
C VAL A 16 19.18 11.73 -12.37
N GLU A 17 19.43 13.05 -12.33
CA GLU A 17 20.15 13.67 -11.20
C GLU A 17 19.49 13.28 -9.87
N GLY A 18 20.22 12.48 -9.09
CA GLY A 18 19.81 12.07 -7.74
C GLY A 18 19.16 10.70 -7.60
N GLY A 19 19.23 9.82 -8.61
CA GLY A 19 19.09 8.36 -8.46
C GLY A 19 20.44 7.69 -8.13
N PHE A 20 20.42 6.48 -7.56
CA PHE A 20 21.64 5.65 -7.52
C PHE A 20 22.03 5.34 -8.97
N LEU A 21 23.25 5.71 -9.36
CA LEU A 21 23.77 5.55 -10.72
C LEU A 21 23.37 4.17 -11.29
N SER A 22 22.76 4.18 -12.49
CA SER A 22 22.35 3.03 -13.31
C SER A 22 21.04 2.28 -13.01
N LEU A 23 20.23 2.66 -12.01
CA LEU A 23 18.94 2.00 -11.76
C LEU A 23 17.81 3.04 -11.87
N GLY A 24 16.93 2.86 -12.85
CA GLY A 24 15.85 3.82 -13.15
C GLY A 24 14.92 4.10 -11.97
N GLU A 25 14.11 5.15 -12.08
CA GLU A 25 13.25 5.70 -11.01
C GLU A 25 12.35 4.66 -10.31
N PHE A 26 12.05 3.53 -10.96
CA PHE A 26 11.15 2.49 -10.47
C PHE A 26 11.83 1.27 -9.84
N ILE A 27 13.16 1.20 -9.78
CA ILE A 27 13.87 0.04 -9.22
C ILE A 27 13.42 -0.30 -7.80
N PHE A 28 13.07 0.72 -7.01
CA PHE A 28 12.60 0.50 -5.65
C PHE A 28 11.24 -0.18 -5.60
N LEU A 29 10.35 0.07 -6.57
CA LEU A 29 9.08 -0.65 -6.66
C LEU A 29 9.29 -2.12 -7.05
N GLU A 30 10.30 -2.39 -7.88
CA GLU A 30 10.68 -3.76 -8.25
C GLU A 30 11.27 -4.49 -7.05
N LEU A 31 12.17 -3.86 -6.30
CA LEU A 31 12.71 -4.43 -5.06
C LEU A 31 11.60 -4.68 -4.04
N LEU A 32 10.67 -3.73 -3.86
CA LEU A 32 9.53 -3.90 -2.96
C LEU A 32 8.60 -5.06 -3.38
N SER A 33 8.45 -5.34 -4.68
CA SER A 33 7.64 -6.48 -5.13
C SER A 33 8.29 -7.84 -4.90
N GLU A 34 9.62 -7.88 -4.76
CA GLU A 34 10.37 -9.11 -4.46
C GLU A 34 10.53 -9.33 -2.94
N MET A 35 10.12 -8.38 -2.09
CA MET A 35 10.23 -8.51 -0.64
C MET A 35 9.18 -9.47 -0.06
N GLU A 36 9.64 -10.48 0.68
CA GLU A 36 8.76 -11.45 1.35
C GLU A 36 8.31 -11.01 2.75
N LEU A 37 9.05 -10.11 3.41
CA LEU A 37 8.79 -9.70 4.79
C LEU A 37 8.47 -8.20 4.88
N PRO A 38 7.29 -7.82 5.43
CA PRO A 38 6.92 -6.41 5.59
C PRO A 38 7.87 -5.59 6.48
N GLN A 39 8.62 -6.25 7.38
CA GLN A 39 9.62 -5.57 8.21
C GLN A 39 10.79 -5.02 7.38
N ASP A 40 11.16 -5.71 6.29
CA ASP A 40 12.20 -5.25 5.36
C ASP A 40 11.70 -4.02 4.58
N VAL A 41 10.43 -4.03 4.17
CA VAL A 41 9.76 -2.88 3.57
C VAL A 41 9.76 -1.67 4.52
N ARG A 42 9.45 -1.88 5.80
CA ARG A 42 9.42 -0.80 6.81
C ARG A 42 10.81 -0.22 7.06
N GLN A 43 11.85 -1.04 7.18
CA GLN A 43 13.23 -0.55 7.30
C GLN A 43 13.64 0.27 6.06
N PHE A 44 13.19 -0.15 4.87
CA PHE A 44 13.48 0.54 3.62
C PHE A 44 12.83 1.93 3.52
N LEU A 45 11.58 2.07 3.97
CA LEU A 45 10.81 3.32 3.87
C LEU A 45 11.29 4.41 4.83
N ILE A 46 11.80 4.03 6.01
CA ILE A 46 12.31 4.96 7.03
C ILE A 46 13.60 5.67 6.56
N LEU A 47 14.31 5.13 5.57
CA LEU A 47 15.66 5.58 5.20
C LEU A 47 15.73 6.83 4.30
N ASN A 48 14.63 7.39 3.75
CA ASN A 48 14.76 8.57 2.86
C ASN A 48 13.52 9.48 2.76
N LYS A 49 13.70 10.82 2.72
CA LYS A 49 12.61 11.76 2.39
C LYS A 49 12.07 11.60 0.96
N LYS A 50 12.85 11.03 0.03
CA LYS A 50 12.43 10.74 -1.34
C LYS A 50 11.51 9.50 -1.46
N THR A 51 11.58 8.54 -0.53
CA THR A 51 10.69 7.36 -0.52
C THR A 51 9.25 7.69 -0.12
N PHE A 52 8.97 8.90 0.39
CA PHE A 52 7.60 9.41 0.54
C PHE A 52 6.83 9.42 -0.79
N GLN A 53 7.50 9.69 -1.92
CA GLN A 53 6.85 9.65 -3.24
C GLN A 53 6.49 8.22 -3.68
N LEU A 54 7.21 7.20 -3.20
CA LEU A 54 6.86 5.80 -3.46
C LEU A 54 5.56 5.43 -2.76
N ILE A 55 5.33 5.90 -1.52
CA ILE A 55 4.07 5.68 -0.78
C ILE A 55 2.87 6.22 -1.58
N LEU A 56 3.06 7.36 -2.26
CA LEU A 56 2.06 8.00 -3.10
C LEU A 56 1.88 7.30 -4.46
N HIS A 57 2.80 6.40 -4.85
CA HIS A 57 2.76 5.77 -6.15
C HIS A 57 1.63 4.73 -6.26
N PRO A 58 0.86 4.69 -7.36
CA PRO A 58 -0.24 3.74 -7.52
C PRO A 58 0.12 2.27 -7.30
N ARG A 59 1.35 1.86 -7.64
CA ARG A 59 1.83 0.48 -7.46
C ARG A 59 2.19 0.13 -6.01
N TYR A 60 2.50 1.10 -5.15
CA TYR A 60 2.91 0.81 -3.77
C TYR A 60 1.82 0.11 -2.98
N ALA A 61 0.61 0.68 -2.93
CA ALA A 61 -0.51 0.03 -2.24
C ALA A 61 -0.81 -1.37 -2.80
N LYS A 62 -0.73 -1.53 -4.12
CA LYS A 62 -0.91 -2.84 -4.78
C LYS A 62 0.16 -3.85 -4.34
N ILE A 63 1.41 -3.42 -4.23
CA ILE A 63 2.51 -4.25 -3.73
C ILE A 63 2.23 -4.64 -2.28
N ILE A 64 1.93 -3.68 -1.41
CA ILE A 64 1.67 -3.94 0.02
C ILE A 64 0.50 -4.92 0.21
N GLN A 65 -0.62 -4.72 -0.50
CA GLN A 65 -1.77 -5.64 -0.47
C GLN A 65 -1.46 -7.02 -1.08
N SER A 66 -0.42 -7.12 -1.92
CA SER A 66 0.03 -8.38 -2.49
C SER A 66 1.03 -9.16 -1.61
N ILE A 67 1.54 -8.57 -0.53
CA ILE A 67 2.43 -9.26 0.40
C ILE A 67 1.61 -10.23 1.26
N ILE A 68 2.06 -11.50 1.31
CA ILE A 68 1.46 -12.53 2.16
C ILE A 68 2.25 -12.62 3.47
N ILE A 69 1.56 -12.52 4.59
CA ILE A 69 2.12 -12.55 5.93
C ILE A 69 1.78 -13.91 6.56
N ARG A 70 2.81 -14.66 6.97
CA ARG A 70 2.68 -16.01 7.54
C ARG A 70 3.28 -16.16 8.94
N LYS A 71 4.16 -15.24 9.34
CA LYS A 71 4.95 -15.36 10.57
C LYS A 71 5.37 -14.00 11.10
N GLY A 72 5.71 -13.97 12.38
CA GLY A 72 6.19 -12.78 13.08
C GLY A 72 5.07 -11.82 13.48
N ILE A 73 5.48 -10.68 14.03
CA ILE A 73 4.60 -9.58 14.39
C ILE A 73 4.80 -8.48 13.37
N VAL A 74 3.72 -8.07 12.72
CA VAL A 74 3.76 -7.09 11.64
C VAL A 74 2.69 -6.05 11.85
N ARG A 75 3.08 -4.78 11.75
CA ARG A 75 2.16 -3.63 11.79
C ARG A 75 2.24 -2.82 10.51
N ILE A 76 1.09 -2.51 9.94
CA ILE A 76 0.94 -1.50 8.89
C ILE A 76 0.19 -0.30 9.46
N GLU A 77 0.56 0.88 8.98
CA GLU A 77 -0.08 2.14 9.33
C GLU A 77 -0.38 2.94 8.07
N VAL A 78 -1.56 3.55 8.07
CA VAL A 78 -2.08 4.34 6.96
C VAL A 78 -2.60 5.67 7.52
N ILE A 79 -2.33 6.76 6.80
CA ILE A 79 -2.96 8.05 7.00
C ILE A 79 -3.78 8.31 5.75
N PHE A 80 -5.09 8.51 5.92
CA PHE A 80 -5.97 8.90 4.84
C PHE A 80 -6.01 10.43 4.73
N GLU A 81 -5.95 10.97 3.52
CA GLU A 81 -6.01 12.41 3.27
C GLU A 81 -6.93 12.73 2.09
N ASN A 82 -7.65 13.85 2.19
CA ASN A 82 -8.50 14.42 1.14
C ASN A 82 -9.57 13.44 0.62
N THR A 83 -10.16 12.65 1.52
CA THR A 83 -11.06 11.55 1.14
C THR A 83 -12.51 11.98 0.91
N GLY A 84 -12.92 13.14 1.41
CA GLY A 84 -14.24 13.71 1.09
C GLY A 84 -15.39 12.87 1.64
N GLN A 85 -16.26 12.34 0.75
CA GLN A 85 -17.43 11.51 1.11
C GLN A 85 -17.21 10.01 0.88
N TRP A 86 -15.98 9.60 0.58
CA TRP A 86 -15.66 8.21 0.32
C TRP A 86 -15.33 7.49 1.62
N ASP A 87 -15.83 6.25 1.74
CA ASP A 87 -15.53 5.40 2.88
C ASP A 87 -14.05 4.96 2.86
N ARG A 88 -13.51 4.78 4.06
CA ARG A 88 -12.13 4.42 4.37
C ARG A 88 -12.17 3.22 5.30
N SER A 89 -11.40 2.21 4.95
CA SER A 89 -11.19 1.04 5.79
C SER A 89 -9.75 0.58 5.76
N ILE A 90 -9.33 -0.02 6.86
CA ILE A 90 -8.10 -0.81 6.97
C ILE A 90 -8.45 -2.18 7.56
N GLY A 91 -7.68 -3.21 7.24
CA GLY A 91 -8.03 -4.55 7.66
C GLY A 91 -7.03 -5.62 7.29
N VAL A 92 -7.48 -6.86 7.50
CA VAL A 92 -6.77 -8.07 7.10
C VAL A 92 -7.68 -8.94 6.28
N ALA A 93 -7.08 -9.69 5.37
CA ALA A 93 -7.76 -10.63 4.51
C ALA A 93 -7.04 -11.97 4.53
N ASP A 94 -7.79 -13.06 4.40
CA ASP A 94 -7.22 -14.36 4.11
C ASP A 94 -6.33 -14.28 2.84
N ALA A 95 -5.20 -14.99 2.83
CA ALA A 95 -4.27 -14.92 1.71
C ALA A 95 -4.86 -15.45 0.38
N SER A 96 -5.95 -16.23 0.42
CA SER A 96 -6.70 -16.69 -0.74
C SER A 96 -7.53 -15.60 -1.42
N CYS A 97 -7.74 -14.45 -0.77
CA CYS A 97 -8.46 -13.33 -1.38
C CYS A 97 -7.68 -12.77 -2.58
N SER A 98 -8.34 -12.67 -3.73
CA SER A 98 -7.88 -11.90 -4.87
C SER A 98 -8.64 -10.59 -4.93
N PHE A 99 -7.92 -9.47 -4.95
CA PHE A 99 -8.51 -8.14 -5.09
C PHE A 99 -8.35 -7.66 -6.53
N ALA A 100 -9.45 -7.64 -7.29
CA ALA A 100 -9.48 -6.96 -8.57
C ALA A 100 -9.40 -5.44 -8.36
N ALA A 101 -8.76 -4.72 -9.28
CA ALA A 101 -8.64 -3.28 -9.18
C ALA A 101 -10.03 -2.61 -9.22
N GLY A 102 -10.35 -1.81 -8.21
CA GLY A 102 -11.63 -1.07 -8.11
C GLY A 102 -12.73 -1.78 -7.33
N ASN A 103 -12.49 -3.01 -6.85
CA ASN A 103 -13.43 -3.74 -6.01
C ASN A 103 -13.14 -3.52 -4.52
N GLY A 104 -14.20 -3.40 -3.71
CA GLY A 104 -14.09 -3.33 -2.24
C GLY A 104 -13.61 -4.65 -1.62
N PRO A 105 -13.22 -4.64 -0.33
CA PRO A 105 -12.63 -5.81 0.33
C PRO A 105 -13.52 -7.05 0.37
N SER A 106 -14.83 -6.85 0.45
CA SER A 106 -15.84 -7.91 0.53
C SER A 106 -16.31 -8.40 -0.84
N ALA A 107 -15.87 -7.78 -1.94
CA ALA A 107 -16.25 -8.20 -3.28
C ALA A 107 -15.73 -9.61 -3.61
N ASP A 108 -16.23 -10.19 -4.70
CA ASP A 108 -15.74 -11.47 -5.26
C ASP A 108 -15.80 -12.66 -4.27
N GLY A 109 -16.75 -12.64 -3.34
CA GLY A 109 -16.93 -13.70 -2.34
C GLY A 109 -15.99 -13.61 -1.13
N ASN A 110 -15.34 -12.46 -0.93
CA ASN A 110 -14.41 -12.23 0.19
C ASN A 110 -15.09 -11.70 1.46
N GLN A 111 -16.43 -11.63 1.49
CA GLN A 111 -17.22 -11.19 2.66
C GLN A 111 -16.78 -11.90 3.93
N GLU A 112 -16.71 -13.24 3.91
CA GLU A 112 -16.35 -14.07 5.07
C GLU A 112 -14.83 -14.22 5.27
N LYS A 113 -14.02 -13.55 4.45
CA LYS A 113 -12.56 -13.73 4.43
C LYS A 113 -11.80 -12.47 4.81
N THR A 114 -12.51 -11.41 5.18
CA THR A 114 -11.91 -10.10 5.48
C THR A 114 -12.41 -9.57 6.80
N VAL A 115 -11.52 -8.99 7.58
CA VAL A 115 -11.84 -8.17 8.75
C VAL A 115 -11.58 -6.72 8.36
N ARG A 116 -12.54 -5.84 8.58
CA ARG A 116 -12.54 -4.47 8.07
C ARG A 116 -12.85 -3.50 9.20
N TYR A 117 -11.97 -2.52 9.40
CA TYR A 117 -12.14 -1.45 10.36
C TYR A 117 -12.41 -0.13 9.64
N TRP A 118 -13.65 0.31 9.70
CA TRP A 118 -14.17 1.48 8.98
C TRP A 118 -13.98 2.78 9.77
N GLU A 119 -13.92 3.90 9.05
CA GLU A 119 -13.85 5.26 9.60
C GLU A 119 -14.94 5.60 10.62
N ASN A 120 -16.13 5.00 10.46
CA ASN A 120 -17.28 5.20 11.34
C ASN A 120 -17.17 4.38 12.65
N GLY A 121 -16.06 3.66 12.83
CA GLY A 121 -15.71 2.84 13.98
C GLY A 121 -16.08 1.37 13.83
N GLU A 122 -16.84 0.99 12.81
CA GLU A 122 -17.33 -0.38 12.64
C GLU A 122 -16.20 -1.36 12.36
N LEU A 123 -16.25 -2.50 13.05
CA LEU A 123 -15.34 -3.62 12.87
C LEU A 123 -16.11 -4.80 12.28
N ASP A 124 -16.09 -4.92 10.96
CA ASP A 124 -16.87 -5.90 10.22
C ASP A 124 -16.07 -7.15 9.88
N HIS A 125 -16.76 -8.29 9.81
CA HIS A 125 -16.25 -9.53 9.25
C HIS A 125 -17.27 -10.21 8.33
N ILE A 126 -18.06 -11.16 8.83
CA ILE A 126 -19.11 -11.84 8.05
C ILE A 126 -20.38 -11.00 8.04
N THR A 127 -20.78 -10.51 9.20
CA THR A 127 -21.94 -9.66 9.40
C THR A 127 -21.50 -8.22 9.62
N GLU A 128 -22.35 -7.29 9.20
CA GLU A 128 -22.28 -5.88 9.62
C GLU A 128 -22.76 -5.82 11.08
N ASP A 129 -21.82 -6.08 12.00
CA ASP A 129 -22.12 -6.17 13.42
C ASP A 129 -22.16 -4.77 14.07
N ILE A 130 -22.80 -4.66 15.24
CA ILE A 130 -22.83 -3.42 16.05
C ILE A 130 -21.49 -3.21 16.80
N ILE A 131 -20.48 -4.04 16.53
CA ILE A 131 -19.17 -3.95 17.18
C ILE A 131 -18.42 -2.74 16.61
N ARG A 132 -18.02 -1.82 17.50
CA ARG A 132 -17.36 -0.58 17.11
C ARG A 132 -16.16 -0.27 17.99
N ASN A 133 -15.07 0.10 17.33
CA ASN A 133 -13.94 0.82 17.88
C ASN A 133 -14.15 2.33 17.71
N GLN A 134 -13.12 3.12 18.01
CA GLN A 134 -13.17 4.57 17.86
C GLN A 134 -13.36 4.98 16.39
N ARG A 135 -14.10 6.06 16.15
CA ARG A 135 -14.09 6.71 14.83
C ARG A 135 -12.73 7.33 14.52
N TYR A 136 -12.40 7.40 13.23
CA TYR A 136 -11.22 8.13 12.75
C TYR A 136 -11.53 8.98 11.52
N ALA A 137 -10.81 10.07 11.38
CA ALA A 137 -10.94 11.05 10.30
C ALA A 137 -9.65 11.15 9.47
N ASP A 138 -9.73 11.91 8.37
CA ASP A 138 -8.55 12.28 7.58
C ASP A 138 -7.47 12.93 8.47
N GLY A 139 -6.21 12.61 8.16
CA GLY A 139 -5.04 13.09 8.90
C GLY A 139 -4.71 12.29 10.17
N GLN A 140 -5.59 11.41 10.64
CA GLN A 140 -5.29 10.52 11.76
C GLN A 140 -4.53 9.28 11.29
N ARG A 141 -3.66 8.76 12.16
CA ARG A 141 -2.90 7.52 11.92
C ARG A 141 -3.74 6.34 12.32
N VAL A 142 -4.06 5.46 11.38
CA VAL A 142 -4.80 4.23 11.64
C VAL A 142 -3.92 3.04 11.33
N ALA A 143 -3.85 2.07 12.23
CA ALA A 143 -2.98 0.92 12.07
C ALA A 143 -3.68 -0.40 12.41
N VAL A 144 -3.17 -1.46 11.80
CA VAL A 144 -3.46 -2.85 12.20
C VAL A 144 -2.13 -3.57 12.42
N GLU A 145 -2.02 -4.24 13.56
CA GLU A 145 -0.91 -5.11 13.93
C GLU A 145 -1.39 -6.54 13.99
N VAL A 146 -0.71 -7.44 13.29
CA VAL A 146 -0.95 -8.87 13.34
C VAL A 146 0.16 -9.56 14.11
N ASP A 147 -0.24 -10.41 15.07
CA ASP A 147 0.63 -11.34 15.75
C ASP A 147 0.37 -12.74 15.20
N MET A 148 1.26 -13.19 14.32
CA MET A 148 1.20 -14.52 13.71
C MET A 148 1.96 -15.57 14.56
N THR A 149 2.48 -15.19 15.72
CA THR A 149 3.29 -16.05 16.59
C THR A 149 2.48 -16.72 17.70
N THR A 150 1.33 -16.14 18.06
CA THR A 150 0.43 -16.69 19.07
C THR A 150 -0.58 -17.67 18.47
N VAL A 151 -1.09 -18.58 19.30
CA VAL A 151 -2.24 -19.43 18.97
C VAL A 151 -3.26 -19.28 20.12
N PRO A 152 -4.41 -18.62 19.88
CA PRO A 152 -4.86 -18.09 18.59
C PRO A 152 -4.02 -16.88 18.10
N ARG A 153 -3.86 -16.76 16.78
CA ARG A 153 -3.25 -15.58 16.14
C ARG A 153 -4.15 -14.36 16.32
N ARG A 154 -3.61 -13.16 16.30
CA ARG A 154 -4.39 -11.95 16.64
C ARG A 154 -4.16 -10.79 15.66
N ALA A 155 -5.20 -10.01 15.41
CA ALA A 155 -5.14 -8.71 14.75
C ALA A 155 -5.68 -7.60 15.68
N THR A 156 -4.85 -6.62 15.99
CA THR A 156 -5.14 -5.50 16.89
C THR A 156 -5.14 -4.18 16.11
N PHE A 157 -6.09 -3.29 16.42
CA PHE A 157 -6.28 -2.02 15.72
C PHE A 157 -5.87 -0.83 16.58
N PHE A 158 -5.42 0.24 15.93
CA PHE A 158 -4.96 1.46 16.61
C PHE A 158 -5.45 2.71 15.88
N VAL A 159 -5.74 3.77 16.64
CA VAL A 159 -5.98 5.14 16.13
C VAL A 159 -5.06 6.09 16.89
N ASP A 160 -4.21 6.83 16.18
CA ASP A 160 -3.16 7.70 16.73
C ASP A 160 -2.29 7.01 17.79
N ASP A 161 -1.84 5.78 17.47
CA ASP A 161 -1.09 4.88 18.35
C ASP A 161 -1.85 4.39 19.62
N ILE A 162 -3.13 4.73 19.78
CA ILE A 162 -3.97 4.24 20.87
C ILE A 162 -4.63 2.92 20.44
N GLU A 163 -4.33 1.85 21.18
CA GLU A 163 -4.93 0.53 20.99
C GLU A 163 -6.45 0.58 21.17
N GLN A 164 -7.17 -0.06 20.25
CA GLN A 164 -8.62 -0.11 20.26
C GLN A 164 -9.13 -1.30 21.10
N PRO A 165 -10.29 -1.15 21.78
CA PRO A 165 -10.78 -2.16 22.71
C PRO A 165 -11.17 -3.49 22.05
N ASN A 166 -11.62 -3.46 20.79
CA ASN A 166 -11.98 -4.67 20.06
C ASN A 166 -10.85 -5.07 19.10
N PHE A 167 -10.44 -6.33 19.19
CA PHE A 167 -9.44 -6.98 18.36
C PHE A 167 -9.96 -8.34 17.89
N VAL A 168 -9.37 -8.89 16.83
CA VAL A 168 -9.77 -10.18 16.27
C VAL A 168 -8.75 -11.25 16.64
N ILE A 169 -9.23 -12.41 17.07
CA ILE A 169 -8.41 -13.59 17.31
C ILE A 169 -8.74 -14.69 16.31
N ASP A 170 -7.86 -15.67 16.22
CA ASP A 170 -7.94 -16.83 15.33
C ASP A 170 -7.93 -16.45 13.84
N ILE A 171 -7.15 -15.41 13.51
CA ILE A 171 -6.92 -15.04 12.11
C ILE A 171 -6.19 -16.18 11.34
N PRO A 172 -6.38 -16.29 10.01
CA PRO A 172 -5.82 -17.38 9.20
C PRO A 172 -4.31 -17.55 9.31
N GLU A 173 -3.79 -18.72 8.92
CA GLU A 173 -2.33 -19.02 8.89
C GLU A 173 -1.54 -18.11 7.94
N ALA A 174 -2.22 -17.56 6.95
CA ALA A 174 -1.64 -16.64 5.99
C ALA A 174 -2.64 -15.53 5.69
N ILE A 175 -2.21 -14.28 5.87
CA ILE A 175 -3.06 -13.11 5.68
C ILE A 175 -2.39 -12.10 4.75
N ARG A 176 -3.18 -11.14 4.28
CA ARG A 176 -2.75 -9.94 3.57
C ARG A 176 -3.29 -8.72 4.30
N PHE A 177 -2.58 -7.61 4.26
CA PHE A 177 -3.19 -6.35 4.65
C PHE A 177 -4.13 -5.84 3.57
N TRP A 178 -5.25 -5.28 4.01
CA TRP A 178 -6.19 -4.59 3.17
C TRP A 178 -6.34 -3.14 3.64
N PHE A 179 -6.48 -2.22 2.69
CA PHE A 179 -6.92 -0.86 2.98
C PHE A 179 -7.51 -0.22 1.72
N GLU A 180 -8.54 0.58 1.88
CA GLU A 180 -9.20 1.23 0.75
C GLU A 180 -8.40 2.45 0.30
N ARG A 181 -7.91 2.46 -0.95
CA ARG A 181 -7.18 3.61 -1.48
C ARG A 181 -8.03 4.44 -2.44
N LEU A 182 -8.16 5.73 -2.12
CA LEU A 182 -8.46 6.76 -3.11
C LEU A 182 -7.29 6.95 -4.07
N ILE A 183 -7.49 6.58 -5.34
CA ILE A 183 -6.67 7.12 -6.41
C ILE A 183 -7.16 8.55 -6.66
N GLN A 184 -6.69 9.52 -5.90
CA GLN A 184 -6.60 10.88 -6.44
C GLN A 184 -5.36 10.93 -7.32
N GLN A 185 -5.51 10.64 -8.61
CA GLN A 185 -4.57 11.23 -9.56
C GLN A 185 -4.78 12.74 -9.52
N THR A 186 -3.91 13.45 -8.80
CA THR A 186 -3.87 14.92 -8.79
C THR A 186 -3.36 15.49 -10.11
N ALA A 187 -2.77 14.65 -10.97
CA ALA A 187 -2.44 14.99 -12.35
C ALA A 187 -3.72 15.08 -13.21
N LYS A 188 -4.43 16.22 -13.13
CA LYS A 188 -5.58 16.52 -14.01
C LYS A 188 -5.16 16.90 -15.44
N GLY A 189 -3.86 16.86 -15.75
CA GLY A 189 -3.33 17.58 -16.91
C GLY A 189 -3.49 19.08 -16.73
N VAL A 190 -2.69 19.86 -17.44
CA VAL A 190 -2.88 21.32 -17.51
C VAL A 190 -3.89 21.59 -18.63
N GLU A 191 -4.83 22.51 -18.42
CA GLU A 191 -5.74 22.95 -19.48
C GLU A 191 -4.92 23.49 -20.66
N GLY A 192 -5.12 22.92 -21.85
CA GLY A 192 -4.30 23.21 -23.04
C GLY A 192 -3.08 22.29 -23.24
N SER A 193 -2.89 21.27 -22.41
CA SER A 193 -1.85 20.25 -22.63
C SER A 193 -2.06 19.48 -23.94
N LYS A 194 -0.96 19.21 -24.65
CA LYS A 194 -0.94 18.45 -25.90
C LYS A 194 -0.36 17.06 -25.64
N ALA A 195 -1.06 16.02 -26.08
CA ALA A 195 -0.54 14.66 -26.04
C ALA A 195 0.56 14.49 -27.10
N LEU A 196 1.78 14.13 -26.66
CA LEU A 196 2.90 13.83 -27.54
C LEU A 196 3.04 12.31 -27.70
N LYS A 197 3.20 11.84 -28.94
CA LYS A 197 3.25 10.42 -29.25
C LYS A 197 4.70 9.93 -29.17
N TRP A 198 4.95 8.96 -28.30
CA TRP A 198 6.26 8.32 -28.16
C TRP A 198 6.76 7.76 -29.50
N GLY A 199 8.06 7.93 -29.78
CA GLY A 199 8.69 7.46 -31.03
C GLY A 199 8.32 8.25 -32.28
N LYS A 200 7.86 9.50 -32.12
CA LYS A 200 7.60 10.44 -33.22
C LYS A 200 8.33 11.75 -32.96
N GLU A 201 8.67 12.46 -34.03
CA GLU A 201 9.14 13.83 -33.93
C GLU A 201 7.99 14.73 -33.46
N TRP A 202 8.29 15.60 -32.50
CA TRP A 202 7.37 16.59 -31.97
C TRP A 202 7.72 17.96 -32.56
N LYS A 203 6.71 18.73 -32.98
CA LYS A 203 6.85 20.10 -33.49
C LYS A 203 6.18 21.09 -32.54
#